data_AF-A0AAD0S0E6-F1
#
_entry.id   AF-A0AAD0S0E6-F1
#
_cell.length_a   1.000
_cell.length_b   1.000
_cell.length_c   1.000
_cell.angle_alpha   90.00
_cell.angle_beta   90.00
_cell.angle_gamma   90.00
#
_symmetry.space_group_name_H-M   'P 1'
#
loop_
_entity.id
_entity.type
_entity.pdbx_description
1 polymer ?
#
loop_
_entity_poly.entity_id
_entity_poly.type
_entity_poly.pdbx_seq_one_letter_code
_entity_poly.pdbx_strand_id
1 'polypeptide(L)'
;MRKIASFFAIIMLASSLVGCVATYNPIPKNYQGNTAKLDDTYKVGSTSSGQFFYLSKVDGKQVNNSIRATHQASYGQGMLLTPVGFSREVPTEPMTLTLVAQVHHAAPINYMFNAGSNFIVSGDVFFTPEANQHYVVKGYLSPDFSSVWIENMSGKQVSDAIVLEGDPDESKTKIAMLSDGEVKFPEPEKNQATPKKSILITNQPFDNPLFFLERGLSVDAVVTKLGKPDHIRVIEKGFFNNSPEIQLYHYKDIGAVEMVKSQTDQQFYSRRTHNVSSQEHYQFIDVVNQADGMDTQRIGRKYDRIGVYDEQYLDALASKLWLNKQTTDGNMLDGIAYYCKIFANAQTARYQSLLKSIIDNKDVPSKLRRHCKNAKKEIEKLKLTQVEQFQFL
;
A
#
# COMPACT_ATOMS: atom_id res chain seq x y z
N MET A 1 -26.56 -35.20 43.57
CA MET A 1 -25.28 -35.08 42.82
C MET A 1 -25.40 -35.44 41.33
N ARG A 2 -26.00 -36.57 40.93
CA ARG A 2 -26.19 -36.95 39.50
C ARG A 2 -26.90 -35.89 38.62
N LYS A 3 -27.93 -35.21 39.14
CA LYS A 3 -28.66 -34.15 38.39
C LYS A 3 -27.86 -32.85 38.19
N ILE A 4 -26.90 -32.56 39.07
CA ILE A 4 -26.04 -31.37 38.98
C ILE A 4 -24.91 -31.60 37.98
N ALA A 5 -24.37 -32.83 37.93
CA ALA A 5 -23.37 -33.22 36.94
C ALA A 5 -23.92 -33.20 35.49
N SER A 6 -25.19 -33.60 35.28
CA SER A 6 -25.83 -33.48 33.96
C SER A 6 -26.09 -32.04 33.54
N PHE A 7 -26.34 -31.13 34.47
CA PHE A 7 -26.56 -29.71 34.17
C PHE A 7 -25.24 -29.02 33.78
N PHE A 8 -24.14 -29.34 34.46
CA PHE A 8 -22.80 -28.85 34.10
C PHE A 8 -22.30 -29.41 32.75
N ALA A 9 -22.62 -30.66 32.41
CA ALA A 9 -22.26 -31.24 31.12
C ALA A 9 -22.98 -30.56 29.94
N ILE A 10 -24.23 -30.13 30.12
CA ILE A 10 -24.99 -29.39 29.09
C ILE A 10 -24.44 -27.97 28.90
N ILE A 11 -24.04 -27.28 29.97
CA ILE A 11 -23.42 -25.95 29.89
C ILE A 11 -22.02 -26.01 29.27
N MET A 12 -21.24 -27.06 29.56
CA MET A 12 -19.89 -27.25 29.00
C MET A 12 -19.94 -27.65 27.51
N LEU A 13 -20.97 -28.39 27.09
CA LEU A 13 -21.22 -28.71 25.67
C LEU A 13 -21.78 -27.52 24.89
N ALA A 14 -22.58 -26.65 25.53
CA ALA A 14 -23.04 -25.41 24.90
C ALA A 14 -21.90 -24.37 24.72
N SER A 15 -20.87 -24.43 25.56
CA SER A 15 -19.71 -23.51 25.50
C SER A 15 -18.67 -23.91 24.44
N SER A 16 -18.71 -25.14 23.92
CA SER A 16 -17.84 -25.59 22.82
C SER A 16 -18.42 -25.35 21.42
N LEU A 17 -19.65 -24.79 21.35
CA LEU A 17 -20.34 -24.39 20.13
C LEU A 17 -20.18 -22.90 19.79
N VAL A 18 -19.19 -22.21 20.36
CA VAL A 18 -18.77 -20.90 19.83
C VAL A 18 -18.12 -21.16 18.47
N GLY A 19 -18.98 -21.28 17.45
CA GLY A 19 -18.58 -21.51 16.09
C GLY A 19 -17.59 -20.44 15.68
N CYS A 20 -16.49 -20.85 15.06
CA CYS A 20 -15.84 -20.01 14.08
C CYS A 20 -16.94 -19.53 13.12
N VAL A 21 -17.45 -18.31 13.31
CA VAL A 21 -18.40 -17.71 12.38
C VAL A 21 -17.62 -17.56 11.09
N ALA A 22 -17.83 -18.52 10.19
CA ALA A 22 -17.33 -18.45 8.83
C ALA A 22 -17.94 -17.19 8.22
N THR A 23 -17.07 -16.26 7.83
CA THR A 23 -17.51 -15.07 7.11
C THR A 23 -18.11 -15.49 5.78
N TYR A 24 -19.19 -14.81 5.39
CA TYR A 24 -19.88 -15.10 4.14
C TYR A 24 -18.95 -14.79 2.96
N ASN A 25 -18.89 -15.70 2.00
CA ASN A 25 -18.29 -15.44 0.69
C ASN A 25 -19.41 -15.03 -0.27
N PRO A 26 -19.38 -13.81 -0.84
CA PRO A 26 -20.38 -13.36 -1.80
C PRO A 26 -20.52 -14.26 -3.02
N ILE A 27 -19.47 -15.00 -3.40
CA ILE A 27 -19.50 -15.98 -4.48
C ILE A 27 -19.92 -17.35 -3.93
N PRO A 28 -21.10 -17.89 -4.30
CA PRO A 28 -21.51 -19.23 -3.92
C PRO A 28 -20.55 -20.31 -4.44
N LYS A 29 -20.45 -21.45 -3.75
CA LYS A 29 -19.52 -22.55 -4.08
C LYS A 29 -19.64 -23.11 -5.52
N ASN A 30 -20.77 -22.91 -6.18
CA ASN A 30 -21.05 -23.40 -7.53
C ASN A 30 -21.45 -22.27 -8.49
N TYR A 31 -21.03 -21.03 -8.21
CA TYR A 31 -21.32 -19.90 -9.09
C TYR A 31 -20.59 -20.07 -10.43
N GLN A 32 -21.33 -19.97 -11.53
CA GLN A 32 -20.82 -20.08 -12.90
C GLN A 32 -20.93 -18.74 -13.66
N GLY A 33 -21.45 -17.71 -13.01
CA GLY A 33 -21.58 -16.38 -13.59
C GLY A 33 -20.26 -15.63 -13.59
N ASN A 34 -20.23 -14.50 -14.30
CA ASN A 34 -19.11 -13.57 -14.25
C ASN A 34 -19.03 -12.91 -12.86
N THR A 35 -17.83 -12.56 -12.45
CA THR A 35 -17.60 -11.83 -11.20
C THR A 35 -16.94 -10.48 -11.49
N ALA A 36 -16.98 -9.61 -10.48
CA ALA A 36 -16.20 -8.39 -10.42
C ALA A 36 -15.38 -8.37 -9.13
N LYS A 37 -14.32 -7.56 -9.08
CA LYS A 37 -13.50 -7.38 -7.88
C LYS A 37 -13.80 -6.07 -7.18
N LEU A 38 -13.82 -6.10 -5.85
CA LEU A 38 -13.98 -4.93 -5.01
C LEU A 38 -12.89 -4.89 -3.92
N ASP A 39 -12.07 -3.85 -3.98
CA ASP A 39 -10.98 -3.61 -3.04
C ASP A 39 -11.39 -2.61 -1.95
N ASP A 40 -11.08 -2.96 -0.71
CA ASP A 40 -11.11 -2.01 0.40
C ASP A 40 -9.85 -1.14 0.38
N THR A 41 -9.98 0.14 0.75
CA THR A 41 -8.85 1.07 0.82
C THR A 41 -8.66 1.64 2.22
N TYR A 42 -7.51 2.27 2.45
CA TYR A 42 -7.25 2.96 3.70
C TYR A 42 -6.27 4.14 3.54
N LYS A 43 -6.27 5.02 4.54
CA LYS A 43 -5.28 6.09 4.72
C LYS A 43 -4.65 5.93 6.10
N VAL A 44 -3.33 6.05 6.17
CA VAL A 44 -2.62 6.00 7.46
C VAL A 44 -2.75 7.36 8.14
N GLY A 45 -3.24 7.38 9.37
CA GLY A 45 -3.30 8.60 10.19
C GLY A 45 -2.06 8.75 11.06
N SER A 46 -1.78 7.75 11.88
CA SER A 46 -0.61 7.69 12.77
C SER A 46 -0.03 6.27 12.83
N THR A 47 0.95 6.04 13.70
CA THR A 47 1.48 4.70 13.98
C THR A 47 0.45 3.78 14.65
N SER A 48 -0.58 4.33 15.28
CA SER A 48 -1.59 3.59 16.04
C SER A 48 -3.03 3.77 15.51
N SER A 49 -3.21 4.49 14.40
CA SER A 49 -4.52 4.79 13.82
C SER A 49 -4.52 4.92 12.29
N GLY A 50 -5.66 4.62 11.68
CA GLY A 50 -5.89 4.77 10.24
C GLY A 50 -7.36 5.00 9.92
N GLN A 51 -7.62 5.57 8.74
CA GLN A 51 -8.97 5.69 8.16
C GLN A 51 -9.17 4.54 7.18
N PHE A 52 -10.24 3.79 7.33
CA PHE A 52 -10.54 2.61 6.50
C PHE A 52 -11.84 2.83 5.74
N PHE A 53 -11.87 2.39 4.49
CA PHE A 53 -13.01 2.47 3.58
C PHE A 53 -13.24 1.06 3.04
N TYR A 54 -14.34 0.42 3.44
CA TYR A 54 -14.51 -1.00 3.21
C TYR A 54 -15.96 -1.45 3.06
N LEU A 55 -16.11 -2.59 2.39
CA LEU A 55 -17.38 -3.31 2.35
C LEU A 55 -17.53 -4.19 3.60
N SER A 56 -18.59 -3.97 4.38
CA SER A 56 -18.85 -4.76 5.60
C SER A 56 -19.80 -5.94 5.37
N LYS A 57 -20.82 -5.77 4.52
CA LYS A 57 -21.83 -6.79 4.24
C LYS A 57 -22.26 -6.80 2.77
N VAL A 58 -22.66 -7.98 2.30
CA VAL A 58 -23.37 -8.18 1.03
C VAL A 58 -24.72 -8.81 1.35
N ASP A 59 -25.82 -8.19 0.92
CA ASP A 59 -27.20 -8.61 1.17
C ASP A 59 -27.45 -8.94 2.67
N GLY A 60 -26.98 -8.03 3.53
CA GLY A 60 -27.09 -8.15 4.99
C GLY A 60 -26.13 -9.14 5.66
N LYS A 61 -25.36 -9.92 4.91
CA LYS A 61 -24.43 -10.94 5.44
C LYS A 61 -23.01 -10.39 5.55
N GLN A 62 -22.40 -10.59 6.72
CA GLN A 62 -21.04 -10.12 7.03
C GLN A 62 -19.97 -10.82 6.16
N VAL A 63 -19.11 -10.02 5.53
CA VAL A 63 -18.01 -10.49 4.68
C VAL A 63 -16.66 -10.16 5.30
N ASN A 64 -15.59 -10.87 4.90
CA ASN A 64 -14.23 -10.48 5.27
C ASN A 64 -13.88 -9.10 4.70
N ASN A 65 -13.10 -8.30 5.42
CA ASN A 65 -12.77 -6.92 5.04
C ASN A 65 -11.41 -6.47 5.60
N SER A 66 -10.97 -5.27 5.23
CA SER A 66 -9.68 -4.68 5.60
C SER A 66 -9.51 -4.49 7.11
N ILE A 67 -10.58 -4.24 7.87
CA ILE A 67 -10.51 -4.13 9.34
C ILE A 67 -10.14 -5.47 9.96
N ARG A 68 -10.78 -6.57 9.52
CA ARG A 68 -10.46 -7.92 10.01
C ARG A 68 -9.02 -8.32 9.64
N ALA A 69 -8.60 -8.03 8.40
CA ALA A 69 -7.23 -8.29 7.95
C ALA A 69 -6.19 -7.49 8.75
N THR A 70 -6.47 -6.21 8.99
CA THR A 70 -5.63 -5.31 9.79
C THR A 70 -5.54 -5.76 11.25
N HIS A 71 -6.66 -6.15 11.87
CA HIS A 71 -6.68 -6.64 13.24
C HIS A 71 -5.80 -7.89 13.38
N GLN A 72 -5.90 -8.84 12.44
CA GLN A 72 -5.05 -10.03 12.44
C GLN A 72 -3.57 -9.67 12.23
N ALA A 73 -3.27 -8.74 11.32
CA ALA A 73 -1.90 -8.29 11.06
C ALA A 73 -1.28 -7.48 12.20
N SER A 74 -2.10 -6.85 13.05
CA SER A 74 -1.66 -6.04 14.19
C SER A 74 -1.62 -6.84 15.51
N TYR A 75 -2.16 -8.06 15.52
CA TYR A 75 -2.27 -8.87 16.72
C TYR A 75 -0.90 -9.09 17.38
N GLY A 76 -0.83 -8.82 18.69
CA GLY A 76 0.40 -8.96 19.48
C GLY A 76 1.44 -7.85 19.28
N GLN A 77 1.14 -6.77 18.54
CA GLN A 77 2.07 -5.65 18.29
C GLN A 77 1.86 -4.44 19.23
N GLY A 78 1.02 -4.59 20.25
CA GLY A 78 0.74 -3.52 21.22
C GLY A 78 0.02 -2.33 20.56
N MET A 79 0.62 -1.15 20.64
CA MET A 79 0.05 0.10 20.12
C MET A 79 0.30 0.33 18.62
N LEU A 80 1.01 -0.59 17.96
CA LEU A 80 1.30 -0.47 16.54
C LEU A 80 0.12 -1.00 15.71
N LEU A 81 -0.40 -0.17 14.82
CA LEU A 81 -1.34 -0.60 13.79
C LEU A 81 -0.55 -1.03 12.55
N THR A 82 -0.86 -2.22 12.03
CA THR A 82 -0.38 -2.70 10.73
C THR A 82 -1.56 -2.80 9.76
N PRO A 83 -1.92 -1.70 9.06
CA PRO A 83 -3.00 -1.70 8.09
C PRO A 83 -2.74 -2.64 6.92
N VAL A 84 -3.78 -3.38 6.53
CA VAL A 84 -3.78 -4.29 5.38
C VAL A 84 -5.11 -4.13 4.63
N GLY A 85 -5.05 -4.10 3.29
CA GLY A 85 -6.22 -4.08 2.43
C GLY A 85 -6.98 -5.40 2.44
N PHE A 86 -8.07 -5.46 1.69
CA PHE A 86 -8.76 -6.72 1.42
C PHE A 86 -9.51 -6.61 0.09
N SER A 87 -9.44 -7.66 -0.71
CA SER A 87 -10.13 -7.75 -2.01
C SER A 87 -11.04 -8.96 -2.00
N ARG A 88 -12.22 -8.82 -2.58
CA ARG A 88 -13.11 -9.96 -2.80
C ARG A 88 -13.77 -9.90 -4.15
N GLU A 89 -14.20 -11.07 -4.60
CA GLU A 89 -15.10 -11.17 -5.74
C GLU A 89 -16.55 -10.96 -5.29
N VAL A 90 -17.32 -10.33 -6.16
CA VAL A 90 -18.77 -10.14 -6.04
C VAL A 90 -19.45 -10.59 -7.34
N PRO A 91 -20.67 -11.15 -7.28
CA PRO A 91 -21.38 -11.58 -8.49
C PRO A 91 -21.79 -10.37 -9.35
N THR A 92 -22.02 -10.55 -10.64
CA THR A 92 -22.50 -9.46 -11.53
C THR A 92 -24.02 -9.30 -11.50
N GLU A 93 -24.62 -9.50 -10.32
CA GLU A 93 -26.06 -9.43 -10.08
C GLU A 93 -26.37 -8.20 -9.19
N PRO A 94 -27.56 -7.59 -9.30
CA PRO A 94 -27.96 -6.51 -8.41
C PRO A 94 -27.93 -6.97 -6.95
N MET A 95 -27.23 -6.22 -6.10
CA MET A 95 -27.07 -6.54 -4.69
C MET A 95 -27.09 -5.29 -3.82
N THR A 96 -27.31 -5.51 -2.52
CA THR A 96 -27.18 -4.46 -1.51
C THR A 96 -25.83 -4.56 -0.82
N LEU A 97 -25.04 -3.50 -0.86
CA LEU A 97 -23.72 -3.41 -0.25
C LEU A 97 -23.75 -2.48 0.97
N THR A 98 -23.35 -2.97 2.15
CA THR A 98 -23.16 -2.12 3.32
C THR A 98 -21.72 -1.59 3.35
N LEU A 99 -21.52 -0.35 2.92
CA LEU A 99 -20.22 0.32 2.95
C LEU A 99 -19.98 1.02 4.28
N VAL A 100 -18.71 1.06 4.69
CA VAL A 100 -18.28 1.73 5.92
C VAL A 100 -17.02 2.55 5.64
N ALA A 101 -16.99 3.79 6.12
CA ALA A 101 -15.76 4.52 6.34
C ALA A 101 -15.60 4.80 7.84
N GLN A 102 -14.46 4.47 8.43
CA GLN A 102 -14.23 4.71 9.86
C GLN A 102 -12.77 4.99 10.21
N VAL A 103 -12.57 5.73 11.30
CA VAL A 103 -11.29 5.79 12.00
C VAL A 103 -11.14 4.54 12.88
N HIS A 104 -10.05 3.82 12.69
CA HIS A 104 -9.72 2.62 13.45
C HIS A 104 -8.40 2.79 14.18
N HIS A 105 -8.37 2.37 15.44
CA HIS A 105 -7.19 2.41 16.31
C HIS A 105 -6.71 1.00 16.68
N ALA A 106 -5.40 0.88 16.91
CA ALA A 106 -4.76 -0.38 17.33
C ALA A 106 -5.26 -0.89 18.69
N ALA A 107 -5.60 0.02 19.61
CA ALA A 107 -6.01 -0.31 20.98
C ALA A 107 -7.36 0.34 21.34
N PRO A 108 -8.28 -0.38 22.03
CA PRO A 108 -9.58 0.16 22.43
C PRO A 108 -9.51 1.45 23.26
N ILE A 109 -8.48 1.59 24.10
CA ILE A 109 -8.30 2.78 24.95
C ILE A 109 -8.12 4.06 24.13
N ASN A 110 -7.62 3.98 22.90
CA ASN A 110 -7.43 5.14 22.03
C ASN A 110 -8.76 5.75 21.58
N TYR A 111 -9.83 4.97 21.50
CA TYR A 111 -11.14 5.53 21.17
C TYR A 111 -11.63 6.48 22.28
N MET A 112 -11.29 6.19 23.54
CA MET A 112 -11.65 7.06 24.67
C MET A 112 -10.81 8.34 24.67
N PHE A 113 -9.50 8.25 24.43
CA PHE A 113 -8.61 9.42 24.43
C PHE A 113 -8.79 10.34 23.21
N ASN A 114 -9.35 9.82 22.12
CA ASN A 114 -9.60 10.56 20.88
C ASN A 114 -11.10 10.80 20.63
N ALA A 115 -11.91 10.86 21.71
CA ALA A 115 -13.31 11.23 21.64
C ALA A 115 -13.48 12.55 20.86
N GLY A 116 -14.33 12.56 19.84
CA GLY A 116 -14.50 13.67 18.90
C GLY A 116 -13.73 13.56 17.57
N SER A 117 -12.90 12.52 17.39
CA SER A 117 -12.20 12.25 16.11
C SER A 117 -12.34 10.81 15.60
N ASN A 118 -13.22 10.03 16.23
CA ASN A 118 -13.54 8.65 15.84
C ASN A 118 -14.65 8.61 14.79
N PHE A 119 -14.45 9.29 13.66
CA PHE A 119 -15.47 9.37 12.61
C PHE A 119 -15.86 7.99 12.09
N ILE A 120 -17.16 7.77 11.92
CA ILE A 120 -17.72 6.59 11.28
C ILE A 120 -18.94 6.99 10.44
N VAL A 121 -18.98 6.51 9.20
CA VAL A 121 -20.15 6.59 8.33
C VAL A 121 -20.40 5.20 7.75
N SER A 122 -21.65 4.77 7.78
CA SER A 122 -22.07 3.47 7.29
C SER A 122 -23.44 3.58 6.66
N GLY A 123 -23.67 2.81 5.59
CA GLY A 123 -24.96 2.77 4.93
C GLY A 123 -25.00 1.69 3.85
N ASP A 124 -26.21 1.48 3.33
CA ASP A 124 -26.45 0.53 2.26
C ASP A 124 -26.55 1.25 0.91
N VAL A 125 -25.90 0.72 -0.11
CA VAL A 125 -26.04 1.15 -1.51
C VAL A 125 -26.50 -0.02 -2.38
N PHE A 126 -27.38 0.26 -3.34
CA PHE A 126 -27.70 -0.69 -4.40
C PHE A 126 -26.63 -0.61 -5.49
N PHE A 127 -26.10 -1.76 -5.87
CA PHE A 127 -25.01 -1.83 -6.84
C PHE A 127 -25.16 -3.04 -7.75
N THR A 128 -24.90 -2.84 -9.05
CA THR A 128 -24.83 -3.92 -10.04
C THR A 128 -23.48 -3.82 -10.75
N PRO A 129 -22.49 -4.64 -10.36
CA PRO A 129 -21.18 -4.57 -10.98
C PRO A 129 -21.20 -5.15 -12.39
N GLU A 130 -20.38 -4.58 -13.26
CA GLU A 130 -20.13 -5.08 -14.60
C GLU A 130 -19.14 -6.25 -14.58
N ALA A 131 -19.30 -7.17 -15.52
CA ALA A 131 -18.47 -8.36 -15.63
C ALA A 131 -16.99 -8.03 -15.83
N ASN A 132 -16.13 -8.72 -15.04
CA ASN A 132 -14.67 -8.60 -15.09
C ASN A 132 -14.15 -7.18 -14.82
N GLN A 133 -14.97 -6.31 -14.21
CA GLN A 133 -14.53 -5.00 -13.76
C GLN A 133 -13.93 -5.04 -12.36
N HIS A 134 -13.14 -4.01 -12.07
CA HIS A 134 -12.52 -3.82 -10.77
C HIS A 134 -12.95 -2.47 -10.19
N TYR A 135 -13.34 -2.52 -8.94
CA TYR A 135 -13.88 -1.42 -8.18
C TYR A 135 -13.10 -1.23 -6.88
N VAL A 136 -13.16 -0.02 -6.34
CA VAL A 136 -12.50 0.36 -5.09
C VAL A 136 -13.50 1.07 -4.18
N VAL A 137 -13.52 0.72 -2.90
CA VAL A 137 -14.27 1.47 -1.88
C VAL A 137 -13.46 2.70 -1.49
N LYS A 138 -14.07 3.88 -1.66
CA LYS A 138 -13.47 5.18 -1.43
C LYS A 138 -14.25 5.93 -0.38
N GLY A 139 -13.60 6.92 0.22
CA GLY A 139 -14.26 7.77 1.18
C GLY A 139 -13.41 8.94 1.65
N TYR A 140 -14.06 9.73 2.47
CA TYR A 140 -13.47 10.88 3.15
C TYR A 140 -14.02 10.93 4.57
N LEU A 141 -13.17 11.24 5.53
CA LEU A 141 -13.55 11.40 6.94
C LEU A 141 -13.02 12.74 7.42
N SER A 142 -13.91 13.58 7.92
CA SER A 142 -13.58 14.86 8.54
C SER A 142 -14.63 15.26 9.57
N PRO A 143 -14.34 16.27 10.40
CA PRO A 143 -15.32 16.83 11.34
C PRO A 143 -16.57 17.41 10.65
N ASP A 144 -16.40 18.01 9.47
CA ASP A 144 -17.49 18.74 8.80
C ASP A 144 -18.39 17.81 7.99
N PHE A 145 -17.77 16.82 7.34
CA PHE A 145 -18.47 15.79 6.59
C PHE A 145 -17.67 14.50 6.48
N SER A 146 -18.39 13.38 6.40
CA SER A 146 -17.83 12.06 6.17
C SER A 146 -18.62 11.35 5.09
N SER A 147 -17.94 10.63 4.20
CA SER A 147 -18.61 9.92 3.11
C SER A 147 -17.90 8.65 2.67
N VAL A 148 -18.66 7.74 2.07
CA VAL A 148 -18.17 6.48 1.49
C VAL A 148 -18.95 6.12 0.22
N TRP A 149 -18.24 5.66 -0.80
CA TRP A 149 -18.78 5.30 -2.13
C TRP A 149 -17.88 4.28 -2.84
N ILE A 150 -18.29 3.84 -4.03
CA ILE A 150 -17.53 2.95 -4.91
C ILE A 150 -17.08 3.71 -6.16
N GLU A 151 -15.80 3.57 -6.52
CA GLU A 151 -15.24 4.02 -7.80
C GLU A 151 -14.82 2.83 -8.64
N ASN A 152 -14.80 3.00 -9.96
CA ASN A 152 -14.10 2.09 -10.87
C ASN A 152 -12.61 2.44 -10.95
N MET A 153 -11.83 1.62 -11.67
CA MET A 153 -10.38 1.87 -11.81
C MET A 153 -10.00 3.15 -12.56
N SER A 154 -10.93 3.74 -13.32
CA SER A 154 -10.73 5.04 -13.97
C SER A 154 -10.94 6.24 -13.03
N GLY A 155 -11.35 6.00 -11.78
CA GLY A 155 -11.65 7.05 -10.79
C GLY A 155 -13.06 7.64 -10.91
N LYS A 156 -13.93 7.04 -11.73
CA LYS A 156 -15.33 7.45 -11.83
C LYS A 156 -16.13 6.80 -10.70
N GLN A 157 -16.91 7.60 -9.97
CA GLN A 157 -17.88 7.09 -9.01
C GLN A 157 -19.00 6.31 -9.74
N VAL A 158 -19.30 5.10 -9.24
CA VAL A 158 -20.24 4.15 -9.85
C VAL A 158 -21.33 3.66 -8.91
N SER A 159 -21.38 4.19 -7.68
CA SER A 159 -22.47 3.97 -6.73
C SER A 159 -22.99 5.31 -6.21
N ASP A 160 -24.12 5.27 -5.51
CA ASP A 160 -24.50 6.33 -4.59
C ASP A 160 -23.40 6.54 -3.53
N ALA A 161 -23.34 7.76 -2.97
CA ALA A 161 -22.48 8.07 -1.85
C ALA A 161 -23.31 8.14 -0.57
N ILE A 162 -22.85 7.44 0.47
CA ILE A 162 -23.38 7.61 1.81
C ILE A 162 -22.67 8.79 2.42
N VAL A 163 -23.42 9.77 2.91
CA VAL A 163 -22.88 11.03 3.45
C VAL A 163 -23.44 11.29 4.84
N LEU A 164 -22.55 11.62 5.74
CA LEU A 164 -22.85 12.18 7.05
C LEU A 164 -22.37 13.64 7.06
N GLU A 165 -23.30 14.58 7.19
CA GLU A 165 -23.03 16.02 7.31
C GLU A 165 -23.17 16.44 8.78
N GLY A 166 -22.21 17.20 9.32
CA GLY A 166 -22.25 17.72 10.69
C GLY A 166 -21.69 16.78 11.77
N ASP A 167 -21.94 17.12 13.03
CA ASP A 167 -21.42 16.42 14.21
C ASP A 167 -21.82 14.93 14.19
N PRO A 168 -20.87 13.98 14.34
CA PRO A 168 -21.15 12.54 14.41
C PRO A 168 -22.22 12.13 15.43
N ASP A 169 -22.41 12.93 16.48
CA ASP A 169 -23.36 12.65 17.57
C ASP A 169 -24.77 13.24 17.32
N GLU A 170 -24.95 14.14 16.35
CA GLU A 170 -26.23 14.83 16.06
C GLU A 170 -26.74 14.70 14.60
N SER A 171 -25.98 14.03 13.74
CA SER A 171 -26.22 14.03 12.29
C SER A 171 -27.20 12.94 11.82
N LYS A 172 -28.05 13.29 10.85
CA LYS A 172 -28.92 12.35 10.12
C LYS A 172 -28.19 11.86 8.87
N THR A 173 -27.99 10.54 8.74
CA THR A 173 -27.42 9.94 7.51
C THR A 173 -28.26 10.33 6.30
N LYS A 174 -27.62 10.90 5.27
CA LYS A 174 -28.25 11.19 3.97
C LYS A 174 -27.58 10.32 2.92
N ILE A 175 -28.37 9.78 2.00
CA ILE A 175 -27.84 9.13 0.79
C ILE A 175 -27.82 10.19 -0.31
N ALA A 176 -26.63 10.55 -0.77
CA ALA A 176 -26.47 11.39 -1.95
C ALA A 176 -26.54 10.47 -3.18
N MET A 177 -27.62 10.61 -3.94
CA MET A 177 -27.88 9.74 -5.09
C MET A 177 -27.02 10.15 -6.28
N LEU A 178 -26.50 9.16 -7.00
CA LEU A 178 -25.83 9.37 -8.28
C LEU A 178 -26.91 9.62 -9.35
N SER A 179 -26.93 10.82 -9.94
CA SER A 179 -27.80 11.16 -11.07
C SER A 179 -26.95 11.69 -12.20
N ASP A 180 -26.99 11.02 -13.36
CA ASP A 180 -26.25 11.40 -14.58
C ASP A 180 -24.73 11.52 -14.42
N GLY A 181 -24.14 10.79 -13.46
CA GLY A 181 -22.70 10.82 -13.20
C GLY A 181 -22.24 11.94 -12.27
N GLU A 182 -23.17 12.72 -11.72
CA GLU A 182 -22.91 13.72 -10.68
C GLU A 182 -23.56 13.32 -9.35
N VAL A 183 -22.86 13.57 -8.24
CA VAL A 183 -23.40 13.35 -6.89
C VAL A 183 -24.36 14.49 -6.56
N LYS A 184 -25.67 14.21 -6.49
CA LYS A 184 -26.68 15.21 -6.11
C LYS A 184 -27.03 15.02 -4.63
N PHE A 185 -26.63 15.99 -3.81
CA PHE A 185 -27.03 16.06 -2.40
C PHE A 185 -28.51 16.50 -2.31
N PRO A 186 -29.31 15.99 -1.36
CA PRO A 186 -30.64 16.55 -1.09
C PRO A 186 -30.50 18.01 -0.63
N GLU A 187 -31.26 18.91 -1.27
CA GLU A 187 -31.15 20.36 -1.04
C GLU A 187 -31.22 20.70 0.45
N PRO A 188 -30.20 21.39 1.01
CA PRO A 188 -30.29 21.93 2.36
C PRO A 188 -31.27 23.12 2.39
N GLU A 189 -31.98 23.28 3.51
CA GLU A 189 -32.76 24.49 3.76
C GLU A 189 -31.87 25.72 3.65
N LYS A 190 -32.28 26.66 2.79
CA LYS A 190 -31.54 27.88 2.48
C LYS A 190 -31.30 28.70 3.75
N ASN A 191 -30.04 28.82 4.16
CA ASN A 191 -29.55 30.00 4.86
C ASN A 191 -28.17 30.39 4.31
N GLN A 192 -28.04 31.68 4.03
CA GLN A 192 -26.98 32.29 3.23
C GLN A 192 -25.67 32.44 4.02
N ALA A 193 -24.54 32.09 3.41
CA ALA A 193 -23.50 33.04 2.98
C ALA A 193 -22.28 32.28 2.45
N THR A 194 -21.82 32.65 1.25
CA THR A 194 -20.57 32.18 0.64
C THR A 194 -19.37 32.96 1.19
N PRO A 195 -18.17 32.37 1.13
CA PRO A 195 -17.24 32.92 0.15
C PRO A 195 -16.69 31.86 -0.79
N LYS A 196 -16.61 32.23 -2.08
CA LYS A 196 -15.96 31.47 -3.15
C LYS A 196 -14.46 31.33 -2.88
N LYS A 197 -13.95 30.11 -3.00
CA LYS A 197 -12.57 29.88 -3.45
C LYS A 197 -12.61 28.92 -4.63
N SER A 198 -12.62 29.47 -5.84
CA SER A 198 -12.28 28.75 -7.05
C SER A 198 -10.77 28.50 -7.03
N ILE A 199 -10.37 27.23 -6.93
CA ILE A 199 -9.00 26.84 -7.26
C ILE A 199 -9.01 26.45 -8.73
N LEU A 200 -8.40 27.30 -9.56
CA LEU A 200 -7.97 26.93 -10.91
C LEU A 200 -6.87 25.87 -10.77
N ILE A 201 -7.18 24.62 -11.12
CA ILE A 201 -6.16 23.56 -11.28
C ILE A 201 -5.60 23.74 -12.68
N THR A 202 -4.42 24.36 -12.80
CA THR A 202 -3.74 24.54 -14.09
C THR A 202 -2.78 23.39 -14.39
N ASN A 203 -3.18 22.56 -15.35
CA ASN A 203 -2.48 21.90 -16.46
C ASN A 203 -0.99 21.50 -16.34
N GLN A 204 -0.86 20.18 -16.22
CA GLN A 204 0.25 19.24 -16.47
C GLN A 204 1.49 19.31 -15.55
N PRO A 205 1.41 18.66 -14.38
CA PRO A 205 2.57 18.28 -13.60
C PRO A 205 3.19 16.97 -14.10
N PHE A 206 4.42 16.69 -13.67
CA PHE A 206 5.06 15.38 -13.77
C PHE A 206 4.19 14.33 -13.06
N ASP A 207 3.34 13.65 -13.84
CA ASP A 207 2.36 12.69 -13.39
C ASP A 207 3.05 11.38 -12.99
N ASN A 208 3.66 11.34 -11.81
CA ASN A 208 4.05 10.07 -11.22
C ASN A 208 2.79 9.42 -10.62
N PRO A 209 2.23 8.37 -11.25
CA PRO A 209 0.96 7.77 -10.84
C PRO A 209 0.99 7.20 -9.42
N LEU A 210 2.17 6.98 -8.83
CA LEU A 210 2.32 6.52 -7.45
C LEU A 210 1.88 7.55 -6.39
N PHE A 211 1.77 8.84 -6.73
CA PHE A 211 1.25 9.84 -5.80
C PHE A 211 -0.23 9.65 -5.50
N PHE A 212 -0.97 9.14 -6.49
CA PHE A 212 -2.42 8.97 -6.41
C PHE A 212 -2.85 7.53 -6.17
N LEU A 213 -1.89 6.59 -6.10
CA LEU A 213 -2.17 5.19 -5.84
C LEU A 213 -2.70 5.00 -4.41
N GLU A 214 -3.88 4.40 -4.31
CA GLU A 214 -4.51 4.09 -3.04
C GLU A 214 -3.77 2.97 -2.31
N ARG A 215 -3.85 3.00 -0.97
CA ARG A 215 -3.38 1.90 -0.13
C ARG A 215 -4.51 0.91 0.09
N GLY A 216 -4.18 -0.37 0.17
CA GLY A 216 -5.10 -1.48 0.33
C GLY A 216 -5.50 -2.16 -0.99
N LEU A 217 -4.99 -1.68 -2.12
CA LEU A 217 -5.28 -2.26 -3.43
C LEU A 217 -4.65 -3.63 -3.59
N SER A 218 -5.38 -4.55 -4.19
CA SER A 218 -4.88 -5.86 -4.60
C SER A 218 -3.82 -5.74 -5.70
N VAL A 219 -3.07 -6.82 -5.92
CA VAL A 219 -2.08 -6.90 -7.01
C VAL A 219 -2.71 -6.56 -8.36
N ASP A 220 -3.90 -7.09 -8.65
CA ASP A 220 -4.57 -6.86 -9.94
C ASP A 220 -4.98 -5.40 -10.12
N ALA A 221 -5.44 -4.72 -9.06
CA ALA A 221 -5.75 -3.29 -9.12
C ALA A 221 -4.49 -2.45 -9.36
N VAL A 222 -3.38 -2.78 -8.68
CA VAL A 222 -2.10 -2.11 -8.88
C VAL A 222 -1.60 -2.29 -10.32
N VAL A 223 -1.66 -3.53 -10.85
CA VAL A 223 -1.26 -3.84 -12.23
C VAL A 223 -2.16 -3.15 -13.25
N THR A 224 -3.46 -3.04 -12.97
CA THR A 224 -4.41 -2.33 -13.84
C THR A 224 -4.08 -0.83 -13.91
N LYS A 225 -3.67 -0.22 -12.79
CA LYS A 225 -3.33 1.22 -12.74
C LYS A 225 -1.95 1.54 -13.28
N LEU A 226 -0.95 0.69 -13.02
CA LEU A 226 0.46 1.00 -13.25
C LEU A 226 1.12 0.16 -14.35
N GLY A 227 0.43 -0.87 -14.85
CA GLY A 227 1.06 -1.92 -15.63
C GLY A 227 1.78 -2.96 -14.75
N LYS A 228 2.45 -3.92 -15.39
CA LYS A 228 3.24 -4.92 -14.66
C LYS A 228 4.50 -4.28 -14.09
N PRO A 229 4.92 -4.63 -12.86
CA PRO A 229 6.21 -4.17 -12.34
C PRO A 229 7.36 -4.75 -13.17
N ASP A 230 8.43 -3.97 -13.32
CA ASP A 230 9.65 -4.39 -14.00
C ASP A 230 10.37 -5.49 -13.21
N HIS A 231 10.37 -5.37 -11.88
CA HIS A 231 10.84 -6.44 -11.00
C HIS A 231 10.17 -6.41 -9.62
N ILE A 232 10.15 -7.58 -8.98
CA ILE A 232 9.61 -7.76 -7.63
C ILE A 232 10.74 -8.21 -6.70
N ARG A 233 10.91 -7.49 -5.59
CA ARG A 233 11.89 -7.81 -4.55
C ARG A 233 11.18 -8.25 -3.28
N VAL A 234 11.46 -9.46 -2.80
CA VAL A 234 11.00 -9.91 -1.48
C VAL A 234 11.89 -9.30 -0.40
N ILE A 235 11.30 -8.69 0.62
CA ILE A 235 12.04 -8.21 1.80
C ILE A 235 12.15 -9.35 2.81
N GLU A 236 13.36 -9.89 2.94
CA GLU A 236 13.66 -10.95 3.91
C GLU A 236 13.36 -10.48 5.35
N LYS A 237 12.67 -11.34 6.10
CA LYS A 237 12.42 -11.11 7.53
C LYS A 237 13.58 -11.67 8.36
N GLY A 238 13.95 -10.94 9.41
CA GLY A 238 14.78 -11.51 10.47
C GLY A 238 14.04 -12.63 11.20
N PHE A 239 14.77 -13.60 11.75
CA PHE A 239 14.23 -14.82 12.39
C PHE A 239 13.21 -14.54 13.52
N PHE A 240 13.31 -13.41 14.22
CA PHE A 240 12.40 -13.01 15.31
C PHE A 240 11.31 -12.02 14.88
N ASN A 241 11.16 -11.74 13.57
CA ASN A 241 10.22 -10.73 13.08
C ASN A 241 8.90 -11.36 12.62
N ASN A 242 7.84 -11.18 13.43
CA ASN A 242 6.48 -11.64 13.13
C ASN A 242 5.68 -10.69 12.20
N SER A 243 6.33 -9.67 11.63
CA SER A 243 5.68 -8.79 10.64
C SER A 243 5.17 -9.58 9.44
N PRO A 244 4.12 -9.14 8.73
CA PRO A 244 3.67 -9.74 7.49
C PRO A 244 4.77 -9.72 6.41
N GLU A 245 4.65 -10.62 5.42
CA GLU A 245 5.60 -10.68 4.29
C GLU A 245 5.47 -9.41 3.44
N ILE A 246 6.60 -8.86 3.01
CA ILE A 246 6.65 -7.61 2.24
C ILE A 246 7.34 -7.88 0.92
N GLN A 247 6.75 -7.39 -0.16
CA GLN A 247 7.33 -7.35 -1.49
C GLN A 247 7.39 -5.91 -1.98
N LEU A 248 8.47 -5.51 -2.66
CA LEU A 248 8.56 -4.24 -3.36
C LEU A 248 8.35 -4.48 -4.85
N TYR A 249 7.34 -3.85 -5.42
CA TYR A 249 6.99 -3.90 -6.84
C TYR A 249 7.57 -2.64 -7.46
N HIS A 250 8.63 -2.79 -8.23
CA HIS A 250 9.33 -1.65 -8.79
C HIS A 250 8.88 -1.37 -10.22
N TYR A 251 8.84 -0.09 -10.54
CA TYR A 251 8.45 0.49 -11.81
C TYR A 251 9.56 1.44 -12.22
N LYS A 252 10.18 1.17 -13.36
CA LYS A 252 11.26 1.95 -13.92
C LYS A 252 10.84 3.41 -14.00
N ASP A 253 11.69 4.30 -13.50
CA ASP A 253 11.54 5.77 -13.48
C ASP A 253 10.37 6.34 -12.66
N ILE A 254 9.49 5.48 -12.15
CA ILE A 254 8.30 5.86 -11.37
C ILE A 254 8.57 5.62 -9.87
N GLY A 255 9.15 4.49 -9.51
CA GLY A 255 9.50 4.14 -8.13
C GLY A 255 9.02 2.74 -7.73
N ALA A 256 8.52 2.57 -6.51
CA ALA A 256 8.07 1.26 -6.03
C ALA A 256 6.79 1.31 -5.20
N VAL A 257 6.01 0.24 -5.28
CA VAL A 257 4.88 -0.05 -4.39
C VAL A 257 5.30 -1.13 -3.39
N GLU A 258 5.27 -0.80 -2.11
CA GLU A 258 5.39 -1.78 -1.02
C GLU A 258 4.07 -2.54 -0.91
N MET A 259 4.13 -3.84 -1.14
CA MET A 259 3.02 -4.79 -1.01
C MET A 259 3.18 -5.58 0.28
N VAL A 260 2.10 -5.72 1.05
CA VAL A 260 2.05 -6.46 2.31
C VAL A 260 1.13 -7.65 2.19
N LYS A 261 1.57 -8.81 2.67
CA LYS A 261 0.77 -10.04 2.66
C LYS A 261 -0.24 -10.05 3.81
N SER A 262 -1.51 -10.19 3.46
CA SER A 262 -2.60 -10.41 4.39
C SER A 262 -2.53 -11.82 4.97
N GLN A 263 -2.65 -11.93 6.29
CA GLN A 263 -2.73 -13.23 6.95
C GLN A 263 -4.11 -13.88 6.79
N THR A 264 -5.13 -13.09 6.43
CA THR A 264 -6.52 -13.54 6.33
C THR A 264 -6.77 -14.35 5.05
N ASP A 265 -6.20 -13.93 3.93
CA ASP A 265 -6.41 -14.53 2.60
C ASP A 265 -5.10 -14.93 1.89
N GLN A 266 -3.94 -14.65 2.50
CA GLN A 266 -2.60 -14.90 1.95
C GLN A 266 -2.26 -14.10 0.67
N GLN A 267 -3.04 -13.09 0.34
CA GLN A 267 -2.85 -12.20 -0.81
C GLN A 267 -2.04 -10.95 -0.44
N PHE A 268 -1.50 -10.28 -1.46
CA PHE A 268 -0.73 -9.05 -1.31
C PHE A 268 -1.57 -7.80 -1.59
N TYR A 269 -1.38 -6.79 -0.74
CA TYR A 269 -2.07 -5.50 -0.82
C TYR A 269 -1.10 -4.32 -0.76
N SER A 270 -1.39 -3.25 -1.49
CA SER A 270 -0.57 -2.03 -1.47
C SER A 270 -0.55 -1.41 -0.07
N ARG A 271 0.65 -1.05 0.40
CA ARG A 271 0.88 -0.51 1.74
C ARG A 271 1.44 0.89 1.74
N ARG A 272 2.41 1.13 0.87
CA ARG A 272 3.10 2.41 0.76
C ARG A 272 3.65 2.55 -0.65
N THR A 273 3.70 3.77 -1.15
CA THR A 273 4.44 4.10 -2.37
C THR A 273 5.77 4.79 -2.03
N HIS A 274 6.76 4.51 -2.86
CA HIS A 274 8.12 5.03 -2.79
C HIS A 274 8.40 5.69 -4.13
N ASN A 275 8.39 7.04 -4.16
CA ASN A 275 8.31 7.78 -5.42
C ASN A 275 9.62 8.53 -5.66
N VAL A 276 9.99 8.71 -6.93
CA VAL A 276 10.94 9.75 -7.35
C VAL A 276 10.14 10.99 -7.72
N SER A 277 10.46 12.15 -7.13
CA SER A 277 9.82 13.41 -7.55
C SER A 277 10.40 13.89 -8.89
N SER A 278 9.68 14.77 -9.60
CA SER A 278 10.19 15.41 -10.81
C SER A 278 11.53 16.10 -10.59
N GLN A 279 11.63 16.87 -9.52
CA GLN A 279 12.85 17.59 -9.18
C GLN A 279 14.01 16.62 -8.92
N GLU A 280 13.75 15.53 -8.20
CA GLU A 280 14.76 14.51 -7.90
C GLU A 280 15.21 13.76 -9.15
N HIS A 281 14.30 13.54 -10.11
CA HIS A 281 14.62 12.98 -11.41
C HIS A 281 15.58 13.92 -12.18
N TYR A 282 15.19 15.19 -12.37
CA TYR A 282 16.00 16.13 -13.16
C TYR A 282 17.34 16.49 -12.53
N GLN A 283 17.47 16.44 -11.20
CA GLN A 283 18.68 16.82 -10.47
C GLN A 283 19.51 15.61 -10.00
N PHE A 284 19.10 14.38 -10.33
CA PHE A 284 19.67 13.17 -9.73
C PHE A 284 21.20 13.10 -9.85
N ILE A 285 21.71 13.29 -11.07
CA ILE A 285 23.13 13.15 -11.38
C ILE A 285 23.95 14.20 -10.61
N ASP A 286 23.51 15.46 -10.63
CA ASP A 286 24.19 16.55 -9.93
C ASP A 286 24.19 16.31 -8.41
N VAL A 287 23.06 15.90 -7.84
CA VAL A 287 22.92 15.58 -6.42
C VAL A 287 23.85 14.44 -6.01
N VAL A 288 23.90 13.34 -6.78
CA VAL A 288 24.80 12.22 -6.49
C VAL A 288 26.27 12.65 -6.56
N ASN A 289 26.63 13.41 -7.59
CA ASN A 289 28.01 13.85 -7.78
C ASN A 289 28.47 14.79 -6.66
N GLN A 290 27.62 15.71 -6.23
CA GLN A 290 27.95 16.72 -5.22
C GLN A 290 27.76 16.25 -3.77
N ALA A 291 27.09 15.11 -3.54
CA ALA A 291 26.80 14.61 -2.20
C ALA A 291 28.05 14.38 -1.34
N ASP A 292 28.02 14.86 -0.10
CA ASP A 292 29.00 14.51 0.93
C ASP A 292 28.77 13.10 1.48
N GLY A 293 29.52 12.68 2.52
CA GLY A 293 29.36 11.35 3.11
C GLY A 293 27.96 11.06 3.65
N MET A 294 27.35 12.03 4.35
CA MET A 294 26.01 11.88 4.93
C MET A 294 24.94 11.81 3.84
N ASP A 295 25.02 12.69 2.85
CA ASP A 295 24.09 12.71 1.73
C ASP A 295 24.23 11.46 0.87
N THR A 296 25.46 10.98 0.62
CA THR A 296 25.70 9.71 -0.09
C THR A 296 25.01 8.54 0.63
N GLN A 297 25.10 8.49 1.96
CA GLN A 297 24.41 7.47 2.76
C GLN A 297 22.90 7.57 2.66
N ARG A 298 22.35 8.79 2.78
CA ARG A 298 20.91 9.07 2.68
C ARG A 298 20.36 8.68 1.31
N ILE A 299 21.06 9.08 0.24
CA ILE A 299 20.77 8.73 -1.16
C ILE A 299 20.77 7.21 -1.32
N GLY A 300 21.83 6.52 -0.87
CA GLY A 300 21.93 5.06 -0.99
C GLY A 300 20.77 4.32 -0.30
N ARG A 301 20.42 4.73 0.93
CA ARG A 301 19.29 4.14 1.68
C ARG A 301 17.95 4.38 1.03
N LYS A 302 17.76 5.57 0.45
CA LYS A 302 16.52 5.96 -0.22
C LYS A 302 16.35 5.16 -1.52
N TYR A 303 17.37 5.15 -2.36
CA TYR A 303 17.30 4.59 -3.71
C TYR A 303 17.43 3.06 -3.76
N ASP A 304 18.00 2.41 -2.74
CA ASP A 304 17.86 0.94 -2.56
C ASP A 304 16.41 0.51 -2.34
N ARG A 305 15.56 1.38 -1.78
CA ARG A 305 14.12 1.08 -1.57
C ARG A 305 13.25 1.49 -2.75
N ILE A 306 13.49 2.67 -3.32
CA ILE A 306 12.71 3.16 -4.47
C ILE A 306 13.03 2.33 -5.72
N GLY A 307 14.31 1.98 -5.91
CA GLY A 307 14.79 1.37 -7.14
C GLY A 307 14.87 2.39 -8.27
N VAL A 308 16.07 2.90 -8.52
CA VAL A 308 16.40 3.73 -9.68
C VAL A 308 17.25 2.89 -10.61
N TYR A 309 16.67 2.52 -11.74
CA TYR A 309 17.28 1.59 -12.70
C TYR A 309 17.46 2.20 -14.09
N ASP A 310 17.23 3.50 -14.22
CA ASP A 310 17.70 4.23 -15.39
C ASP A 310 19.23 4.10 -15.49
N GLU A 311 19.71 3.87 -16.71
CA GLU A 311 21.13 3.64 -16.94
C GLU A 311 21.97 4.85 -16.57
N GLN A 312 21.50 6.08 -16.80
CA GLN A 312 22.23 7.29 -16.44
C GLN A 312 22.35 7.45 -14.92
N TYR A 313 21.31 7.04 -14.18
CA TYR A 313 21.33 7.06 -12.71
C TYR A 313 22.29 6.04 -12.17
N LEU A 314 22.22 4.82 -12.69
CA LEU A 314 23.12 3.76 -12.28
C LEU A 314 24.59 4.10 -12.65
N ASP A 315 24.85 4.72 -13.81
CA ASP A 315 26.17 5.18 -14.24
C ASP A 315 26.71 6.31 -13.33
N ALA A 316 25.86 7.23 -12.86
CA ALA A 316 26.25 8.25 -11.89
C ALA A 316 26.61 7.64 -10.53
N LEU A 317 25.81 6.68 -10.04
CA LEU A 317 26.12 5.93 -8.81
C LEU A 317 27.42 5.11 -8.97
N ALA A 318 27.65 4.53 -10.14
CA ALA A 318 28.84 3.75 -10.47
C ALA A 318 30.10 4.61 -10.45
N SER A 319 30.01 5.81 -11.05
CA SER A 319 31.07 6.82 -11.03
C SER A 319 31.40 7.26 -9.60
N LYS A 320 30.38 7.60 -8.80
CA LYS A 320 30.57 7.99 -7.39
C LYS A 320 31.20 6.88 -6.56
N LEU A 321 30.75 5.63 -6.74
CA LEU A 321 31.33 4.44 -6.10
C LEU A 321 32.80 4.29 -6.48
N TRP A 322 33.15 4.39 -7.77
CA TRP A 322 34.52 4.22 -8.24
C TRP A 322 35.47 5.29 -7.69
N LEU A 323 35.04 6.56 -7.71
CA LEU A 323 35.84 7.68 -7.21
C LEU A 323 36.09 7.57 -5.70
N ASN A 324 35.12 7.07 -4.93
CA ASN A 324 35.18 7.03 -3.46
C ASN A 324 35.52 5.64 -2.89
N LYS A 325 35.95 4.67 -3.72
CA LYS A 325 36.19 3.28 -3.32
C LYS A 325 37.22 3.09 -2.19
N GLN A 326 38.12 4.06 -1.99
CA GLN A 326 39.16 4.05 -0.94
C GLN A 326 38.86 5.03 0.20
N THR A 327 37.63 5.55 0.30
CA THR A 327 37.26 6.51 1.34
C THR A 327 37.49 5.98 2.76
N THR A 328 37.90 6.88 3.65
CA THR A 328 37.99 6.65 5.09
C THR A 328 36.78 7.20 5.86
N ASP A 329 35.91 7.98 5.21
CA ASP A 329 34.66 8.47 5.79
C ASP A 329 33.66 7.31 5.90
N GLY A 330 33.22 7.03 7.12
CA GLY A 330 32.29 5.95 7.43
C GLY A 330 30.90 6.13 6.78
N ASN A 331 30.41 7.36 6.64
CA ASN A 331 29.12 7.63 6.01
C ASN A 331 29.21 7.46 4.49
N MET A 332 30.26 7.99 3.87
CA MET A 332 30.55 7.76 2.45
C MET A 332 30.66 6.25 2.16
N LEU A 333 31.43 5.52 2.98
CA LEU A 333 31.60 4.07 2.86
C LEU A 333 30.27 3.31 2.98
N ASP A 334 29.39 3.71 3.90
CA ASP A 334 28.06 3.10 4.04
C ASP A 334 27.17 3.41 2.82
N GLY A 335 27.20 4.65 2.33
CA GLY A 335 26.43 5.07 1.15
C GLY A 335 26.82 4.33 -0.12
N ILE A 336 28.11 4.29 -0.46
CA ILE A 336 28.58 3.58 -1.66
C ILE A 336 28.41 2.05 -1.53
N ALA A 337 28.35 1.50 -0.31
CA ALA A 337 27.98 0.11 -0.09
C ALA A 337 26.50 -0.19 -0.41
N TYR A 338 25.59 0.78 -0.23
CA TYR A 338 24.23 0.67 -0.74
C TYR A 338 24.19 0.66 -2.27
N TYR A 339 25.10 1.37 -2.95
CA TYR A 339 25.14 1.38 -4.41
C TYR A 339 25.45 0.00 -4.99
N CYS A 340 26.35 -0.79 -4.36
CA CYS A 340 26.54 -2.20 -4.75
C CYS A 340 25.20 -2.97 -4.72
N LYS A 341 24.33 -2.74 -3.72
CA LYS A 341 23.01 -3.39 -3.63
C LYS A 341 22.05 -2.91 -4.72
N ILE A 342 22.07 -1.61 -5.03
CA ILE A 342 21.25 -1.04 -6.10
C ILE A 342 21.60 -1.72 -7.44
N PHE A 343 22.89 -1.91 -7.75
CA PHE A 343 23.31 -2.62 -8.96
C PHE A 343 22.84 -4.08 -9.00
N ALA A 344 22.85 -4.77 -7.86
CA ALA A 344 22.31 -6.13 -7.76
C ALA A 344 20.80 -6.16 -8.06
N ASN A 345 20.06 -5.18 -7.52
CA ASN A 345 18.63 -5.07 -7.70
C ASN A 345 18.24 -4.60 -9.12
N ALA A 346 19.14 -3.94 -9.84
CA ALA A 346 18.92 -3.44 -11.20
C ALA A 346 18.82 -4.54 -12.27
N GLN A 347 19.09 -5.80 -11.90
CA GLN A 347 19.03 -6.96 -12.78
C GLN A 347 19.82 -6.82 -14.10
N THR A 348 20.94 -6.11 -14.06
CA THR A 348 21.80 -5.86 -15.23
C THR A 348 23.24 -6.32 -14.99
N ALA A 349 23.90 -6.83 -16.05
CA ALA A 349 25.31 -7.21 -15.98
C ALA A 349 26.30 -6.08 -16.30
N ARG A 350 25.81 -4.86 -16.59
CA ARG A 350 26.61 -3.70 -16.99
C ARG A 350 27.73 -3.34 -16.00
N TYR A 351 27.47 -3.53 -14.70
CA TYR A 351 28.39 -3.16 -13.62
C TYR A 351 29.29 -4.30 -13.14
N GLN A 352 29.24 -5.48 -13.75
CA GLN A 352 30.04 -6.64 -13.29
C GLN A 352 31.54 -6.36 -13.27
N SER A 353 32.06 -5.68 -14.30
CA SER A 353 33.48 -5.33 -14.39
C SER A 353 33.90 -4.36 -13.29
N LEU A 354 33.10 -3.32 -13.03
CA LEU A 354 33.31 -2.39 -11.91
C LEU A 354 33.35 -3.13 -10.56
N LEU A 355 32.35 -3.98 -10.30
CA LEU A 355 32.27 -4.74 -9.05
C LEU A 355 33.50 -5.64 -8.89
N LYS A 356 33.94 -6.32 -9.95
CA LYS A 356 35.14 -7.17 -9.94
C LYS A 356 36.41 -6.36 -9.60
N SER A 357 36.62 -5.23 -10.26
CA SER A 357 37.79 -4.38 -9.99
C SER A 357 37.85 -3.88 -8.55
N ILE A 358 36.70 -3.61 -7.92
CA ILE A 358 36.62 -3.22 -6.51
C ILE A 358 36.92 -4.41 -5.58
N ILE A 359 36.43 -5.61 -5.92
CA ILE A 359 36.66 -6.84 -5.14
C ILE A 359 38.15 -7.24 -5.14
N ASP A 360 38.80 -7.13 -6.30
CA ASP A 360 40.18 -7.59 -6.48
C ASP A 360 41.22 -6.61 -5.89
N ASN A 361 40.83 -5.34 -5.65
CA ASN A 361 41.70 -4.33 -5.07
C ASN A 361 41.78 -4.45 -3.53
N LYS A 362 42.96 -4.78 -2.99
CA LYS A 362 43.17 -4.99 -1.55
C LYS A 362 43.13 -3.70 -0.71
N ASP A 363 43.34 -2.54 -1.32
CA ASP A 363 43.34 -1.24 -0.66
C ASP A 363 41.92 -0.71 -0.41
N VAL A 364 40.92 -1.27 -1.10
CA VAL A 364 39.50 -0.97 -0.87
C VAL A 364 39.07 -1.55 0.49
N PRO A 365 38.33 -0.82 1.35
CA PRO A 365 37.85 -1.34 2.62
C PRO A 365 37.10 -2.67 2.51
N SER A 366 37.37 -3.60 3.43
CA SER A 366 36.80 -4.96 3.43
C SER A 366 35.26 -4.97 3.43
N LYS A 367 34.64 -3.99 4.11
CA LYS A 367 33.18 -3.77 4.11
C LYS A 367 32.66 -3.59 2.69
N LEU A 368 33.27 -2.70 1.90
CA LEU A 368 32.82 -2.42 0.53
C LEU A 368 33.01 -3.64 -0.39
N ARG A 369 34.18 -4.30 -0.32
CA ARG A 369 34.44 -5.53 -1.08
C ARG A 369 33.39 -6.60 -0.80
N ARG A 370 32.96 -6.77 0.46
CA ARG A 370 31.91 -7.72 0.84
C ARG A 370 30.57 -7.39 0.18
N HIS A 371 30.14 -6.12 0.19
CA HIS A 371 28.88 -5.72 -0.43
C HIS A 371 28.90 -5.90 -1.94
N CYS A 372 30.00 -5.53 -2.59
CA CYS A 372 30.15 -5.70 -4.03
C CYS A 372 30.32 -7.18 -4.44
N LYS A 373 30.92 -8.04 -3.62
CA LYS A 373 30.93 -9.50 -3.81
C LYS A 373 29.52 -10.10 -3.77
N ASN A 374 28.71 -9.69 -2.80
CA ASN A 374 27.32 -10.14 -2.71
C ASN A 374 26.52 -9.67 -3.93
N ALA A 375 26.69 -8.41 -4.33
CA ALA A 375 26.02 -7.86 -5.51
C ALA A 375 26.37 -8.64 -6.79
N LYS A 376 27.65 -8.89 -7.03
CA LYS A 376 28.12 -9.68 -8.17
C LYS A 376 27.50 -11.08 -8.19
N LYS A 377 27.44 -11.75 -7.03
CA LYS A 377 26.83 -13.08 -6.90
C LYS A 377 25.35 -13.06 -7.31
N GLU A 378 24.59 -12.03 -6.93
CA GLU A 378 23.18 -11.91 -7.34
C GLU A 378 23.05 -11.68 -8.85
N ILE A 379 23.88 -10.82 -9.44
CA ILE A 379 23.87 -10.57 -10.89
C ILE A 379 24.25 -11.84 -11.67
N GLU A 380 25.22 -12.63 -11.20
CA GLU A 380 25.65 -13.88 -11.85
C GLU A 380 24.52 -14.93 -11.92
N LYS A 381 23.57 -14.92 -10.98
CA LYS A 381 22.41 -15.82 -11.02
C LYS A 381 21.50 -15.57 -12.22
N LEU A 382 21.55 -14.37 -12.80
CA LEU A 382 20.67 -13.95 -13.90
C LEU A 382 21.04 -14.60 -15.25
N LYS A 383 22.23 -15.21 -15.37
CA LYS A 383 22.70 -15.89 -16.60
C LYS A 383 22.56 -15.06 -17.89
N LEU A 384 22.80 -13.74 -17.80
CA LEU A 384 22.70 -12.81 -18.94
C LEU A 384 23.84 -13.04 -19.95
N THR A 385 23.53 -13.14 -21.25
CA THR A 385 24.44 -13.68 -22.28
C THR A 385 25.36 -12.68 -22.99
N GLN A 386 25.15 -11.37 -22.85
CA GLN A 386 26.08 -10.33 -23.33
C GLN A 386 25.52 -8.96 -22.90
N VAL A 387 26.33 -8.11 -22.26
CA VAL A 387 25.87 -6.80 -21.79
C VAL A 387 26.99 -5.77 -21.98
N GLU A 388 26.63 -4.63 -22.55
CA GLU A 388 27.43 -3.40 -22.55
C GLU A 388 28.01 -3.17 -21.15
N GLN A 389 29.32 -2.92 -21.07
CA GLN A 389 29.99 -2.74 -19.78
C GLN A 389 30.11 -1.25 -19.47
N PHE A 390 29.87 -0.90 -18.21
CA PHE A 390 30.18 0.42 -17.71
C PHE A 390 31.67 0.72 -17.94
N GLN A 391 31.97 1.82 -18.62
CA GLN A 391 33.33 2.28 -18.85
C GLN A 391 33.72 3.29 -17.78
N PHE A 392 34.91 3.11 -17.22
CA PHE A 392 35.48 4.08 -16.29
C PHE A 392 35.76 5.38 -17.06
N LEU A 393 35.09 6.47 -16.68
CA LEU A 393 35.47 7.82 -17.08
C LEU A 393 36.51 8.38 -16.09
#